data_AF-A0AA41WVV8-F1
#
_entry.id   AF-A0AA41WVV8-F1
#
_cell.length_a   1.000
_cell.length_b   1.000
_cell.length_c   1.000
_cell.angle_alpha   90.00
_cell.angle_beta   90.00
_cell.angle_gamma   90.00
#
_symmetry.space_group_name_H-M   'P 1'
#
loop_
_entity.id
_entity.type
_entity.pdbx_description
1 polymer ?
#
loop_
_entity_poly.entity_id
_entity_poly.type
_entity_poly.pdbx_seq_one_letter_code
_entity_poly.pdbx_strand_id
1 'polypeptide(L)'
;MASLRDFATARECEFLDAIEKHGSERKAAEALGVNRGTVSSAIRRVRYKAARQGYAPGHWTGGVAPGYLTGKVTVAVNAKTGEVERYWQRQHPDANQIEEAIRAAAEAMAEDLPRVKAAPFDGKTDSALCNLVVFTDYHLGMLAWHKEGGADWDLKIAEQMLLAAFLHLVESSPKAEKCVLALQGDFLHTDGLLPVTPAHHHVLDTDGRFSKIVASAIRVIRRLIDHALQKHHEVHLIVAEGNHDESSSVWLRQMFAALYEQEPRLTVNASELPFYVVQHGEVMLAFHHGHKVKNEHLPGLFAAQFAWMWGQTTKRYCHTGHRHHVDEKEYAGMTVIQHPTLAARDAYAARGGWISERAAQSITYHEKYGQVARNIVTPEMLSPIR
;
A
#
# COMPACT_ATOMS: atom_id res chain seq x y z
N MET A 1 36.72 -3.32 -26.38
CA MET A 1 35.26 -3.35 -26.58
C MET A 1 34.64 -3.98 -25.36
N ALA A 2 33.50 -3.46 -24.87
CA ALA A 2 32.78 -4.06 -23.75
C ALA A 2 32.44 -5.52 -24.05
N SER A 3 32.40 -6.36 -23.02
CA SER A 3 32.05 -7.78 -23.09
C SER A 3 30.95 -8.09 -22.08
N LEU A 4 30.25 -9.22 -22.25
CA LEU A 4 29.24 -9.66 -21.26
C LEU A 4 29.83 -9.84 -19.84
N ARG A 5 31.15 -10.02 -19.72
CA ARG A 5 31.85 -10.17 -18.44
C ARG A 5 31.83 -8.89 -17.62
N ASP A 6 31.79 -7.74 -18.27
CA ASP A 6 31.77 -6.42 -17.59
C ASP A 6 30.46 -6.19 -16.80
N PHE A 7 29.43 -7.02 -17.06
CA PHE A 7 28.10 -6.93 -16.45
C PHE A 7 27.74 -8.15 -15.58
N ALA A 8 28.69 -9.07 -15.39
CA ALA A 8 28.51 -10.34 -14.71
C ALA A 8 29.13 -10.32 -13.30
N THR A 9 28.53 -11.04 -12.36
CA THR A 9 29.16 -11.37 -11.08
C THR A 9 30.27 -12.42 -11.28
N ALA A 10 31.17 -12.60 -10.30
CA ALA A 10 32.24 -13.60 -10.37
C ALA A 10 31.71 -15.01 -10.74
N ARG A 11 30.61 -15.43 -10.12
CA ARG A 11 29.97 -16.72 -10.43
C ARG A 11 29.33 -16.78 -11.83
N GLU A 12 28.83 -15.65 -12.33
CA GLU A 12 28.29 -15.56 -13.69
C GLU A 12 29.41 -15.56 -14.75
N CYS A 13 30.59 -15.01 -14.44
CA CYS A 13 31.79 -15.12 -15.26
C CYS A 13 32.25 -16.57 -15.39
N GLU A 14 32.28 -17.34 -14.29
CA GLU A 14 32.60 -18.77 -14.34
C GLU A 14 31.66 -19.55 -15.28
N PHE A 15 30.38 -19.20 -15.32
CA PHE A 15 29.43 -19.79 -16.26
C PHE A 15 29.72 -19.39 -17.71
N LEU A 16 30.05 -18.12 -17.97
CA LEU A 16 30.44 -17.66 -19.31
C LEU A 16 31.71 -18.38 -19.80
N ASP A 17 32.71 -18.52 -18.94
CA ASP A 17 33.99 -19.16 -19.26
C ASP A 17 33.81 -20.66 -19.51
N ALA A 18 32.96 -21.33 -18.71
CA ALA A 18 32.62 -22.73 -18.93
C ALA A 18 31.85 -22.95 -20.25
N ILE A 19 31.00 -22.02 -20.66
CA ILE A 19 30.32 -22.09 -21.95
C ILE A 19 31.31 -21.90 -23.09
N GLU A 20 32.25 -20.96 -22.99
CA GLU A 20 33.28 -20.75 -24.00
C GLU A 20 34.20 -21.98 -24.14
N LYS A 21 34.60 -22.57 -23.01
CA LYS A 21 35.44 -23.78 -22.97
C LYS A 21 34.74 -25.03 -23.50
N HIS A 22 33.47 -25.24 -23.16
CA HIS A 22 32.76 -26.48 -23.45
C HIS A 22 31.77 -26.36 -24.63
N GLY A 23 31.59 -25.18 -25.18
CA GLY A 23 30.83 -24.88 -26.41
C GLY A 23 29.31 -24.91 -26.28
N SER A 24 28.74 -25.18 -25.09
CA SER A 24 27.30 -25.11 -24.87
C SER A 24 26.94 -24.98 -23.39
N GLU A 25 25.78 -24.35 -23.09
CA GLU A 25 25.24 -24.25 -21.73
C GLU A 25 25.06 -25.63 -21.05
N ARG A 26 24.70 -26.66 -21.83
CA ARG A 26 24.53 -28.02 -21.31
C ARG A 26 25.86 -28.60 -20.83
N LYS A 27 26.89 -28.57 -21.67
CA LYS A 27 28.21 -29.10 -21.32
C LYS A 27 28.89 -28.28 -20.22
N ALA A 28 28.65 -26.97 -20.18
CA ALA A 28 29.09 -26.11 -19.10
C ALA A 28 28.45 -26.48 -17.75
N ALA A 29 27.14 -26.75 -17.75
CA ALA A 29 26.42 -27.17 -16.54
C ALA A 29 26.92 -28.53 -16.03
N GLU A 30 27.16 -29.50 -16.93
CA GLU A 30 27.74 -30.81 -16.61
C GLU A 30 29.15 -30.67 -16.01
N ALA A 31 30.02 -29.85 -16.61
CA ALA A 31 31.39 -29.62 -16.14
C ALA A 31 31.45 -28.91 -14.78
N LEU A 32 30.45 -28.10 -14.45
CA LEU A 32 30.35 -27.34 -13.21
C LEU A 32 29.49 -28.02 -12.13
N GLY A 33 28.92 -29.20 -12.42
CA GLY A 33 28.08 -29.94 -11.48
C GLY A 33 26.78 -29.22 -11.09
N VAL A 34 26.22 -28.39 -11.97
CA VAL A 34 25.00 -27.62 -11.72
C VAL A 34 23.88 -27.96 -12.68
N ASN A 35 22.64 -27.63 -12.34
CA ASN A 35 21.51 -27.78 -13.26
C ASN A 35 21.64 -26.80 -14.44
N ARG A 36 21.34 -27.27 -15.66
CA ARG A 36 21.32 -26.43 -16.88
C ARG A 36 20.46 -25.17 -16.72
N GLY A 37 19.32 -25.27 -16.04
CA GLY A 37 18.43 -24.14 -15.79
C GLY A 37 19.10 -23.01 -14.98
N THR A 38 20.05 -23.35 -14.11
CA THR A 38 20.85 -22.39 -13.34
C THR A 38 21.76 -21.58 -14.24
N VAL A 39 22.49 -22.26 -15.14
CA VAL A 39 23.39 -21.62 -16.11
C VAL A 39 22.59 -20.75 -17.07
N SER A 40 21.51 -21.30 -17.64
CA SER A 40 20.67 -20.57 -18.60
C SER A 40 20.01 -19.32 -17.99
N SER A 41 19.50 -19.42 -16.75
CA SER A 41 18.95 -18.28 -16.03
C SER A 41 20.00 -17.22 -15.73
N ALA A 42 21.21 -17.64 -15.37
CA ALA A 42 22.33 -16.74 -15.12
C ALA A 42 22.73 -15.96 -16.37
N ILE A 43 22.92 -16.65 -17.51
CA ILE A 43 23.25 -15.99 -18.78
C ILE A 43 22.15 -15.02 -19.21
N ARG A 44 20.88 -15.39 -19.05
CA ARG A 44 19.75 -14.49 -19.34
C ARG A 44 19.80 -13.22 -18.49
N ARG A 45 20.11 -13.31 -17.19
CA ARG A 45 20.26 -12.14 -16.32
C ARG A 45 21.42 -11.24 -16.75
N VAL A 46 22.58 -11.82 -17.07
CA VAL A 46 23.75 -11.04 -17.53
C VAL A 46 23.42 -10.29 -18.82
N ARG A 47 22.78 -10.95 -19.80
CA ARG A 47 22.34 -10.30 -21.04
C ARG A 47 21.33 -9.18 -20.78
N TYR A 48 20.41 -9.37 -19.84
CA TYR A 48 19.43 -8.35 -19.47
C TYR A 48 20.10 -7.12 -18.82
N LYS A 49 21.04 -7.34 -17.89
CA LYS A 49 21.84 -6.26 -17.27
C LYS A 49 22.64 -5.49 -18.32
N ALA A 50 23.35 -6.21 -19.19
CA ALA A 50 24.14 -5.62 -20.26
C ALA A 50 23.28 -4.80 -21.24
N ALA A 51 22.11 -5.32 -21.63
CA ALA A 51 21.19 -4.63 -22.54
C ALA A 51 20.67 -3.30 -21.96
N ARG A 52 20.36 -3.25 -20.65
CA ARG A 52 19.98 -2.00 -19.96
C ARG A 52 21.10 -0.96 -19.97
N GLN A 53 22.35 -1.42 -19.95
CA GLN A 53 23.55 -0.59 -20.07
C GLN A 53 24.00 -0.41 -21.54
N GLY A 54 23.12 -0.67 -22.51
CA GLY A 54 23.36 -0.37 -23.93
C GLY A 54 24.25 -1.37 -24.67
N TYR A 55 24.47 -2.55 -24.09
CA TYR A 55 25.27 -3.62 -24.68
C TYR A 55 24.46 -4.91 -24.89
N ALA A 56 24.02 -5.13 -26.13
CA ALA A 56 23.27 -6.31 -26.56
C ALA A 56 23.90 -6.92 -27.83
N PRO A 57 24.91 -7.80 -27.70
CA PRO A 57 25.57 -8.46 -28.82
C PRO A 57 24.57 -9.15 -29.77
N GLY A 58 24.73 -8.95 -31.08
CA GLY A 58 23.79 -9.44 -32.10
C GLY A 58 22.58 -8.53 -32.35
N HIS A 59 22.42 -7.45 -31.59
CA HIS A 59 21.35 -6.47 -31.77
C HIS A 59 21.87 -5.02 -31.84
N TRP A 60 22.47 -4.50 -30.75
CA TRP A 60 23.07 -3.17 -30.68
C TRP A 60 24.16 -3.11 -29.59
N THR A 61 25.21 -2.32 -29.80
CA THR A 61 26.35 -2.22 -28.86
C THR A 61 26.83 -0.78 -28.66
N GLY A 62 25.94 0.20 -28.84
CA GLY A 62 26.27 1.64 -28.80
C GLY A 62 26.64 2.20 -27.42
N GLY A 63 26.48 1.41 -26.35
CA GLY A 63 26.73 1.88 -24.98
C GLY A 63 25.70 2.89 -24.50
N VAL A 64 25.95 3.50 -23.34
CA VAL A 64 25.08 4.55 -22.77
C VAL A 64 25.96 5.68 -22.24
N ALA A 65 25.49 6.93 -22.35
CA ALA A 65 26.20 8.06 -21.76
C ALA A 65 26.24 7.92 -20.22
N PRO A 66 27.29 8.42 -19.55
CA PRO A 66 27.34 8.42 -18.09
C PRO A 66 26.09 9.06 -17.48
N GLY A 67 25.43 8.37 -16.54
CA GLY A 67 24.22 8.86 -15.87
C GLY A 67 22.91 8.71 -16.67
N TYR A 68 22.91 7.90 -17.72
CA TYR A 68 21.72 7.57 -18.51
C TYR A 68 21.49 6.04 -18.53
N LEU A 69 20.26 5.62 -18.81
CA LEU A 69 19.90 4.22 -19.10
C LEU A 69 19.35 4.08 -20.52
N THR A 70 19.54 2.90 -21.11
CA THR A 70 18.91 2.57 -22.40
C THR A 70 17.40 2.43 -22.21
N GLY A 71 16.62 3.24 -22.93
CA GLY A 71 15.18 3.12 -23.05
C GLY A 71 14.77 2.30 -24.27
N LYS A 72 13.78 2.79 -25.03
CA LYS A 72 13.34 2.12 -26.27
C LYS A 72 14.45 2.16 -27.32
N VAL A 73 14.79 0.98 -27.87
CA VAL A 73 15.66 0.82 -29.04
C VAL A 73 14.80 0.37 -30.22
N THR A 74 14.85 1.13 -31.30
CA THR A 74 14.21 0.75 -32.57
C THR A 74 15.29 0.24 -33.51
N VAL A 75 15.13 -0.98 -34.03
CA VAL A 75 16.10 -1.62 -34.92
C VAL A 75 15.48 -1.77 -36.30
N ALA A 76 16.18 -1.31 -37.34
CA ALA A 76 15.85 -1.61 -38.72
C ALA A 76 16.63 -2.85 -39.17
N VAL A 77 15.91 -3.85 -39.68
CA VAL A 77 16.47 -5.14 -40.07
C VAL A 77 16.27 -5.34 -41.56
N ASN A 78 17.29 -5.85 -42.25
CA ASN A 78 17.19 -6.21 -43.65
C ASN A 78 16.25 -7.40 -43.81
N ALA A 79 15.17 -7.25 -44.57
CA ALA A 79 14.15 -8.29 -44.71
C ALA A 79 14.63 -9.58 -45.40
N LYS A 80 15.77 -9.56 -46.11
CA LYS A 80 16.31 -10.71 -46.85
C LYS A 80 17.41 -11.44 -46.09
N THR A 81 18.27 -10.71 -45.38
CA THR A 81 19.41 -11.30 -44.65
C THR A 81 19.15 -11.46 -43.15
N GLY A 82 18.16 -10.72 -42.60
CA GLY A 82 17.90 -10.68 -41.16
C GLY A 82 18.94 -9.87 -40.37
N GLU A 83 19.87 -9.19 -41.05
CA GLU A 83 20.92 -8.40 -40.43
C GLU A 83 20.43 -7.00 -40.03
N VAL A 84 20.97 -6.47 -38.94
CA VAL A 84 20.66 -5.12 -38.45
C VAL A 84 21.35 -4.07 -39.32
N GLU A 85 20.57 -3.22 -39.99
CA GLU A 85 21.09 -2.14 -40.84
C GLU A 85 21.39 -0.87 -40.03
N ARG A 86 20.51 -0.56 -39.07
CA ARG A 86 20.64 0.62 -38.19
C ARG A 86 19.76 0.46 -36.96
N TYR A 87 20.10 1.19 -35.90
CA TYR A 87 19.25 1.30 -34.72
C TYR A 87 19.20 2.75 -34.21
N TRP A 88 18.09 3.10 -33.59
CA TRP A 88 17.91 4.34 -32.84
C TRP A 88 17.76 4.00 -31.36
N GLN A 89 18.68 4.51 -30.55
CA GLN A 89 18.69 4.28 -29.11
C GLN A 89 18.21 5.54 -28.39
N ARG A 90 17.04 5.46 -27.76
CA ARG A 90 16.59 6.52 -26.84
C ARG A 90 17.22 6.28 -25.48
N GLN A 91 17.93 7.26 -24.97
CA GLN A 91 18.48 7.24 -23.62
C GLN A 91 17.62 8.14 -22.73
N HIS A 92 17.38 7.71 -21.50
CA HIS A 92 16.73 8.54 -20.49
C HIS A 92 17.74 8.79 -19.38
N PRO A 93 17.71 9.98 -18.73
CA PRO A 93 18.48 10.19 -17.53
C PRO A 93 18.21 9.04 -16.58
N ASP A 94 19.25 8.60 -15.88
CA ASP A 94 19.12 7.63 -14.80
C ASP A 94 18.39 8.31 -13.64
N ALA A 95 17.08 8.51 -13.85
CA ALA A 95 16.16 9.03 -12.89
C ALA A 95 15.84 7.87 -11.96
N ASN A 96 16.82 7.55 -11.12
CA ASN A 96 16.69 6.65 -10.00
C ASN A 96 15.81 7.28 -8.90
N GLN A 97 14.70 7.90 -9.30
CA GLN A 97 13.60 8.27 -8.42
C GLN A 97 13.07 7.03 -7.69
N ILE A 98 13.16 5.83 -8.32
CA ILE A 98 12.85 4.56 -7.67
C ILE A 98 13.90 4.25 -6.59
N GLU A 99 15.19 4.46 -6.88
CA GLU A 99 16.24 4.32 -5.85
C GLU A 99 16.11 5.38 -4.76
N GLU A 100 15.71 6.62 -5.08
CA GLU A 100 15.47 7.70 -4.12
C GLU A 100 14.23 7.41 -3.27
N ALA A 101 13.17 6.82 -3.84
CA ALA A 101 12.00 6.36 -3.09
C ALA A 101 12.31 5.13 -2.23
N ILE A 102 13.03 4.15 -2.76
CA ILE A 102 13.51 2.99 -2.01
C ILE A 102 14.47 3.45 -0.91
N ARG A 103 15.37 4.39 -1.19
CA ARG A 103 16.33 4.94 -0.23
C ARG A 103 15.62 5.80 0.78
N ALA A 104 14.65 6.64 0.43
CA ALA A 104 13.88 7.42 1.39
C ALA A 104 12.96 6.54 2.24
N ALA A 105 12.37 5.49 1.67
CA ALA A 105 11.67 4.47 2.43
C ALA A 105 12.66 3.75 3.34
N ALA A 106 13.84 3.37 2.85
CA ALA A 106 14.89 2.69 3.62
C ALA A 106 15.52 3.59 4.68
N GLU A 107 15.68 4.88 4.46
CA GLU A 107 16.14 5.88 5.42
C GLU A 107 15.04 6.14 6.45
N ALA A 108 13.77 6.26 6.05
CA ALA A 108 12.66 6.29 7.01
C ALA A 108 12.54 4.98 7.82
N MET A 109 12.95 3.84 7.24
CA MET A 109 13.05 2.54 7.92
C MET A 109 14.30 2.42 8.81
N ALA A 110 15.43 3.02 8.40
CA ALA A 110 16.77 2.86 8.98
C ALA A 110 17.25 4.08 9.79
N GLU A 111 16.43 5.13 9.90
CA GLU A 111 16.57 6.22 10.86
C GLU A 111 16.45 5.59 12.25
N ASP A 112 17.55 4.97 12.71
CA ASP A 112 17.74 4.16 13.91
C ASP A 112 16.40 3.91 14.63
N LEU A 113 15.56 3.03 14.05
CA LEU A 113 14.28 2.72 14.63
C LEU A 113 14.51 1.58 15.62
N PRO A 114 14.70 1.88 16.92
CA PRO A 114 14.59 0.82 17.90
C PRO A 114 13.22 0.19 17.70
N ARG A 115 13.17 -1.14 17.72
CA ARG A 115 11.90 -1.87 17.89
C ARG A 115 11.08 -1.12 18.94
N VAL A 116 9.87 -0.75 18.57
CA VAL A 116 9.09 0.15 19.39
C VAL A 116 8.79 -0.58 20.69
N LYS A 117 9.30 -0.04 21.81
CA LYS A 117 8.91 -0.55 23.12
C LYS A 117 7.42 -0.33 23.29
N ALA A 118 6.77 -1.32 23.88
CA ALA A 118 5.35 -1.27 24.18
C ALA A 118 4.97 0.05 24.85
N ALA A 119 4.02 0.79 24.26
CA ALA A 119 3.50 2.00 24.86
C ALA A 119 2.80 1.65 26.19
N PRO A 120 3.00 2.41 27.27
CA PRO A 120 2.43 2.08 28.57
C PRO A 120 0.90 2.13 28.51
N PHE A 121 0.25 1.07 28.97
CA PHE A 121 -1.20 0.96 29.03
C PHE A 121 -1.77 1.72 30.24
N ASP A 122 -2.82 2.51 30.04
CA ASP A 122 -3.25 3.57 30.97
C ASP A 122 -4.29 3.14 32.03
N GLY A 123 -4.83 1.92 32.01
CA GLY A 123 -5.75 1.50 33.08
C GLY A 123 -6.63 0.29 32.83
N LYS A 124 -7.85 0.32 33.36
CA LYS A 124 -8.86 -0.74 33.21
C LYS A 124 -9.71 -0.47 31.97
N THR A 125 -9.91 -1.52 31.19
CA THR A 125 -10.78 -1.57 30.02
C THR A 125 -11.94 -2.54 30.25
N ASP A 126 -12.98 -2.45 29.41
CA ASP A 126 -14.05 -3.42 29.34
C ASP A 126 -13.74 -4.48 28.27
N SER A 127 -13.54 -5.73 28.71
CA SER A 127 -13.23 -6.88 27.86
C SER A 127 -14.33 -7.20 26.85
N ALA A 128 -15.57 -6.83 27.17
CA ALA A 128 -16.71 -7.07 26.29
C ALA A 128 -16.75 -6.10 25.11
N LEU A 129 -15.98 -5.00 25.13
CA LEU A 129 -16.02 -3.94 24.14
C LEU A 129 -14.82 -3.96 23.19
N CYS A 130 -15.09 -3.65 21.93
CA CYS A 130 -14.12 -3.40 20.87
C CYS A 130 -14.44 -2.07 20.18
N ASN A 131 -13.50 -1.14 20.16
CA ASN A 131 -13.62 0.08 19.35
C ASN A 131 -13.07 -0.18 17.95
N LEU A 132 -13.78 0.25 16.92
CA LEU A 132 -13.31 0.26 15.54
C LEU A 132 -13.17 1.71 15.09
N VAL A 133 -11.95 2.17 14.86
CA VAL A 133 -11.67 3.50 14.30
C VAL A 133 -11.38 3.35 12.81
N VAL A 134 -12.21 3.99 11.97
CA VAL A 134 -12.13 3.85 10.51
C VAL A 134 -11.72 5.16 9.86
N PHE A 135 -10.66 5.09 9.04
CA PHE A 135 -10.30 6.12 8.07
C PHE A 135 -10.28 5.49 6.69
N THR A 136 -11.25 5.88 5.85
CA THR A 136 -11.34 5.42 4.46
C THR A 136 -11.03 6.56 3.50
N ASP A 137 -10.51 6.23 2.32
CA ASP A 137 -10.32 7.19 1.23
C ASP A 137 -9.60 8.45 1.73
N TYR A 138 -8.57 8.25 2.56
CA TYR A 138 -7.93 9.33 3.29
C TYR A 138 -7.07 10.19 2.36
N HIS A 139 -6.60 9.60 1.26
CA HIS A 139 -5.85 10.27 0.20
C HIS A 139 -4.70 11.12 0.75
N LEU A 140 -3.85 10.52 1.59
CA LEU A 140 -2.65 11.16 2.09
C LEU A 140 -1.72 11.48 0.91
N GLY A 141 -1.33 12.76 0.79
CA GLY A 141 -0.55 13.27 -0.33
C GLY A 141 -1.37 13.86 -1.49
N MET A 142 -2.70 13.88 -1.40
CA MET A 142 -3.54 14.61 -2.34
C MET A 142 -3.40 16.13 -2.16
N LEU A 143 -3.57 16.86 -3.26
CA LEU A 143 -3.72 18.32 -3.26
C LEU A 143 -5.19 18.68 -3.57
N ALA A 144 -5.82 19.46 -2.69
CA ALA A 144 -7.10 20.09 -2.96
C ALA A 144 -7.04 21.59 -2.71
N TRP A 145 -7.74 22.35 -3.54
CA TRP A 145 -7.77 23.81 -3.47
C TRP A 145 -9.17 24.30 -3.12
N HIS A 146 -9.28 25.15 -2.10
CA HIS A 146 -10.57 25.64 -1.60
C HIS A 146 -11.44 26.35 -2.65
N LYS A 147 -10.84 26.97 -3.67
CA LYS A 147 -11.61 27.65 -4.74
C LYS A 147 -12.34 26.68 -5.66
N GLU A 148 -11.88 25.44 -5.75
CA GLU A 148 -12.49 24.40 -6.59
C GLU A 148 -13.35 23.45 -5.75
N GLY A 149 -12.78 22.94 -4.65
CA GLY A 149 -13.38 21.89 -3.83
C GLY A 149 -14.09 22.36 -2.56
N GLY A 150 -13.94 23.64 -2.19
CA GLY A 150 -14.53 24.25 -0.98
C GLY A 150 -13.65 24.20 0.28
N ALA A 151 -12.58 23.39 0.29
CA ALA A 151 -11.59 23.36 1.36
C ALA A 151 -10.19 23.03 0.81
N ASP A 152 -9.14 23.50 1.48
CA ASP A 152 -7.76 23.13 1.15
C ASP A 152 -7.41 21.76 1.75
N TRP A 153 -6.57 21.01 1.04
CA TRP A 153 -5.96 19.77 1.50
C TRP A 153 -4.55 19.68 0.94
N ASP A 154 -3.61 19.43 1.83
CA ASP A 154 -2.21 19.21 1.52
C ASP A 154 -1.65 18.20 2.54
N LEU A 155 -0.41 17.76 2.37
CA LEU A 155 0.18 16.74 3.23
C LEU A 155 0.20 17.16 4.71
N LYS A 156 0.40 18.45 4.99
CA LYS A 156 0.44 18.98 6.36
C LYS A 156 -0.94 19.02 7.00
N ILE A 157 -1.95 19.48 6.26
CA ILE A 157 -3.36 19.51 6.70
C ILE A 157 -3.81 18.08 6.98
N ALA A 158 -3.51 17.14 6.08
CA ALA A 158 -3.84 15.73 6.26
C ALA A 158 -3.19 15.15 7.53
N GLU A 159 -1.89 15.33 7.76
CA GLU A 159 -1.24 14.82 8.98
C GLU A 159 -1.90 15.34 10.27
N GLN A 160 -2.19 16.64 10.32
CA GLN A 160 -2.82 17.28 11.49
C GLN A 160 -4.25 16.79 11.69
N MET A 161 -5.02 16.72 10.60
CA MET A 161 -6.40 16.27 10.61
C MET A 161 -6.52 14.81 11.07
N LEU A 162 -5.67 13.92 10.56
CA LEU A 162 -5.70 12.49 10.91
C LEU A 162 -5.47 12.30 12.41
N LEU A 163 -4.42 12.95 12.95
CA LEU A 163 -4.08 12.83 14.36
C LEU A 163 -5.16 13.45 15.26
N ALA A 164 -5.65 14.64 14.93
CA ALA A 164 -6.69 15.30 15.70
C ALA A 164 -8.01 14.51 15.69
N ALA A 165 -8.41 14.00 14.52
CA ALA A 165 -9.59 13.16 14.37
C ALA A 165 -9.46 11.86 15.16
N PHE A 166 -8.33 11.18 15.04
CA PHE A 166 -8.08 9.94 15.79
C PHE A 166 -8.14 10.17 17.30
N LEU A 167 -7.44 11.19 17.80
CA LEU A 167 -7.45 11.52 19.23
C LEU A 167 -8.88 11.83 19.70
N HIS A 168 -9.64 12.64 18.96
CA HIS A 168 -11.03 12.92 19.30
C HIS A 168 -11.88 11.64 19.35
N LEU A 169 -11.75 10.77 18.35
CA LEU A 169 -12.51 9.53 18.27
C LEU A 169 -12.16 8.56 19.40
N VAL A 170 -10.87 8.36 19.69
CA VAL A 170 -10.42 7.44 20.75
C VAL A 170 -10.80 7.98 22.13
N GLU A 171 -10.58 9.26 22.41
CA GLU A 171 -10.89 9.84 23.72
C GLU A 171 -12.39 9.98 23.99
N SER A 172 -13.21 10.09 22.95
CA SER A 172 -14.68 10.11 23.08
C SER A 172 -15.31 8.72 23.09
N SER A 173 -14.56 7.67 22.78
CA SER A 173 -15.06 6.28 22.78
C SER A 173 -15.02 5.67 24.19
N PRO A 174 -15.89 4.68 24.49
CA PRO A 174 -15.77 3.87 25.69
C PRO A 174 -14.39 3.22 25.84
N LYS A 175 -13.96 2.94 27.07
CA LYS A 175 -12.71 2.24 27.38
C LYS A 175 -12.81 0.76 27.02
N ALA A 176 -12.69 0.44 25.73
CA ALA A 176 -12.71 -0.91 25.20
C ALA A 176 -11.37 -1.63 25.41
N GLU A 177 -11.40 -2.95 25.63
CA GLU A 177 -10.16 -3.74 25.72
C GLU A 177 -9.46 -3.87 24.36
N LYS A 178 -10.26 -4.02 23.31
CA LYS A 178 -9.79 -4.16 21.94
C LYS A 178 -10.01 -2.89 21.13
N CYS A 179 -9.06 -2.57 20.26
CA CYS A 179 -9.21 -1.56 19.23
C CYS A 179 -8.83 -2.11 17.85
N VAL A 180 -9.67 -1.90 16.84
CA VAL A 180 -9.32 -2.11 15.44
C VAL A 180 -9.09 -0.73 14.82
N LEU A 181 -7.88 -0.47 14.36
CA LEU A 181 -7.54 0.69 13.55
C LEU A 181 -7.57 0.27 12.08
N ALA A 182 -8.59 0.74 11.36
CA ALA A 182 -8.79 0.42 9.95
C ALA A 182 -8.45 1.61 9.05
N LEU A 183 -7.33 1.50 8.34
CA LEU A 183 -7.04 2.31 7.16
C LEU A 183 -7.71 1.62 5.97
N GLN A 184 -8.93 2.03 5.65
CA GLN A 184 -9.92 1.29 4.86
C GLN A 184 -9.76 1.49 3.34
N GLY A 185 -8.53 1.37 2.85
CA GLY A 185 -8.17 1.55 1.44
C GLY A 185 -8.10 3.00 1.00
N ASP A 186 -7.36 3.25 -0.08
CA ASP A 186 -7.05 4.59 -0.59
C ASP A 186 -6.48 5.49 0.53
N PHE A 187 -5.62 4.90 1.37
CA PHE A 187 -4.95 5.65 2.43
C PHE A 187 -3.91 6.58 1.82
N LEU A 188 -3.14 6.09 0.84
CA LEU A 188 -2.28 6.93 0.02
C LEU A 188 -3.01 7.38 -1.24
N HIS A 189 -2.79 8.63 -1.65
CA HIS A 189 -3.40 9.14 -2.87
C HIS A 189 -2.78 8.56 -4.14
N THR A 190 -1.50 8.18 -4.10
CA THR A 190 -0.75 7.65 -5.25
C THR A 190 0.04 6.40 -4.85
N ASP A 191 0.19 5.47 -5.79
CA ASP A 191 0.87 4.19 -5.59
C ASP A 191 2.34 4.18 -6.03
N GLY A 192 2.88 5.32 -6.46
CA GLY A 192 4.24 5.41 -6.98
C GLY A 192 4.71 6.81 -7.31
N LEU A 193 5.82 6.88 -8.04
CA LEU A 193 6.49 8.14 -8.37
C LEU A 193 5.72 9.01 -9.35
N LEU A 194 5.03 8.35 -10.29
CA LEU A 194 4.13 9.03 -11.20
C LEU A 194 2.79 9.16 -10.47
N PRO A 195 2.27 10.39 -10.31
CA PRO A 195 0.99 10.62 -9.63
C PRO A 195 -0.15 10.24 -10.56
N VAL A 196 -0.37 8.93 -10.71
CA VAL A 196 -1.44 8.37 -11.54
C VAL A 196 -2.13 7.20 -10.84
N THR A 197 -3.41 6.96 -11.14
CA THR A 197 -4.09 5.75 -10.65
C THR A 197 -3.48 4.47 -11.27
N PRO A 198 -3.27 3.40 -10.50
CA PRO A 198 -2.65 2.15 -10.98
C PRO A 198 -3.34 1.53 -12.22
N ALA A 199 -4.67 1.45 -12.19
CA ALA A 199 -5.43 0.75 -13.24
C ALA A 199 -5.65 1.61 -14.49
N HIS A 200 -5.98 2.89 -14.32
CA HIS A 200 -6.49 3.75 -15.39
C HIS A 200 -5.53 4.87 -15.79
N HIS A 201 -4.43 5.07 -15.05
CA HIS A 201 -3.44 6.11 -15.30
C HIS A 201 -4.01 7.54 -15.35
N HIS A 202 -5.10 7.78 -14.60
CA HIS A 202 -5.62 9.15 -14.43
C HIS A 202 -4.58 9.96 -13.66
N VAL A 203 -4.23 11.14 -14.19
CA VAL A 203 -3.30 12.06 -13.51
C VAL A 203 -3.96 12.59 -12.23
N LEU A 204 -3.18 12.57 -11.15
CA LEU A 204 -3.61 12.93 -9.81
C LEU A 204 -2.95 14.24 -9.36
N ASP A 205 -3.73 15.11 -8.72
CA ASP A 205 -3.22 16.33 -8.11
C ASP A 205 -2.60 15.97 -6.75
N THR A 206 -1.28 15.99 -6.68
CA THR A 206 -0.50 15.50 -5.52
C THR A 206 0.29 16.63 -4.87
N ASP A 207 0.25 16.69 -3.53
CA ASP A 207 1.11 17.56 -2.73
C ASP A 207 2.38 16.81 -2.28
N GLY A 208 3.47 17.04 -3.02
CA GLY A 208 4.80 16.56 -2.67
C GLY A 208 5.32 15.41 -3.53
N ARG A 209 6.50 14.91 -3.16
CA ARG A 209 7.13 13.74 -3.80
C ARG A 209 6.65 12.47 -3.09
N PHE A 210 6.56 11.37 -3.82
CA PHE A 210 6.16 10.07 -3.27
C PHE A 210 6.94 9.68 -2.01
N SER A 211 8.26 9.91 -1.97
CA SER A 211 9.09 9.67 -0.79
C SER A 211 8.64 10.44 0.46
N LYS A 212 8.19 11.69 0.30
CA LYS A 212 7.66 12.50 1.41
C LYS A 212 6.31 11.97 1.90
N ILE A 213 5.45 11.54 0.98
CA ILE A 213 4.15 10.94 1.28
C ILE A 213 4.34 9.64 2.07
N VAL A 214 5.25 8.77 1.62
CA VAL A 214 5.62 7.53 2.32
C VAL A 214 6.14 7.82 3.73
N ALA A 215 7.11 8.73 3.87
CA ALA A 215 7.64 9.08 5.19
C ALA A 215 6.57 9.67 6.14
N SER A 216 5.65 10.45 5.59
CA SER A 216 4.48 10.97 6.31
C SER A 216 3.56 9.84 6.78
N ALA A 217 3.17 8.93 5.88
CA ALA A 217 2.33 7.77 6.16
C ALA A 217 2.88 6.92 7.31
N ILE A 218 4.16 6.56 7.23
CA ILE A 218 4.84 5.77 8.26
C ILE A 218 4.76 6.48 9.61
N ARG A 219 5.12 7.78 9.64
CA ARG A 219 5.15 8.57 10.87
C ARG A 219 3.76 8.70 11.51
N VAL A 220 2.72 9.00 10.73
CA VAL A 220 1.38 9.17 11.30
C VAL A 220 0.78 7.86 11.78
N ILE A 221 0.88 6.78 11.00
CA ILE A 221 0.34 5.47 11.39
C ILE A 221 0.99 4.98 12.69
N ARG A 222 2.32 5.15 12.84
CA ARG A 222 3.01 4.84 14.11
C ARG A 222 2.43 5.61 15.29
N ARG A 223 2.18 6.92 15.13
CA ARG A 223 1.54 7.73 16.19
C ARG A 223 0.14 7.22 16.52
N LEU A 224 -0.66 6.80 15.54
CA LEU A 224 -1.99 6.24 15.79
C LEU A 224 -1.89 4.94 16.59
N ILE A 225 -1.00 4.03 16.19
CA ILE A 225 -0.72 2.76 16.88
C ILE A 225 -0.28 3.02 18.32
N ASP A 226 0.68 3.92 18.53
CA ASP A 226 1.23 4.21 19.86
C ASP A 226 0.13 4.72 20.81
N HIS A 227 -0.75 5.60 20.33
CA HIS A 227 -1.88 6.09 21.13
C HIS A 227 -2.95 4.99 21.34
N ALA A 228 -3.23 4.15 20.34
CA ALA A 228 -4.13 3.01 20.52
C ALA A 228 -3.61 2.05 21.61
N LEU A 229 -2.31 1.73 21.60
CA LEU A 229 -1.66 0.84 22.57
C LEU A 229 -1.58 1.43 23.99
N GLN A 230 -1.72 2.75 24.14
CA GLN A 230 -1.85 3.38 25.46
C GLN A 230 -3.24 3.17 26.06
N LYS A 231 -4.27 3.09 25.22
CA LYS A 231 -5.69 3.08 25.63
C LYS A 231 -6.32 1.70 25.63
N HIS A 232 -5.73 0.76 24.90
CA HIS A 232 -6.29 -0.57 24.64
C HIS A 232 -5.27 -1.66 24.97
N HIS A 233 -5.76 -2.79 25.46
CA HIS A 233 -4.94 -3.95 25.76
C HIS A 233 -4.57 -4.72 24.49
N GLU A 234 -5.44 -4.71 23.48
CA GLU A 234 -5.23 -5.38 22.20
C GLU A 234 -5.57 -4.42 21.06
N VAL A 235 -4.68 -4.30 20.08
CA VAL A 235 -4.85 -3.45 18.90
C VAL A 235 -4.69 -4.29 17.64
N HIS A 236 -5.59 -4.08 16.67
CA HIS A 236 -5.52 -4.68 15.34
C HIS A 236 -5.34 -3.56 14.31
N LEU A 237 -4.27 -3.63 13.53
CA LEU A 237 -4.08 -2.75 12.38
C LEU A 237 -4.56 -3.45 11.11
N ILE A 238 -5.53 -2.84 10.45
CA ILE A 238 -5.92 -3.16 9.07
C ILE A 238 -5.41 -2.03 8.17
N VAL A 239 -4.62 -2.38 7.16
CA VAL A 239 -4.31 -1.49 6.03
C VAL A 239 -4.88 -2.14 4.80
N ALA A 240 -6.13 -1.79 4.47
CA ALA A 240 -6.83 -2.38 3.35
C ALA A 240 -6.28 -1.85 2.02
N GLU A 241 -6.39 -2.68 0.98
CA GLU A 241 -6.06 -2.32 -0.39
C GLU A 241 -7.16 -1.41 -0.94
N GLY A 242 -6.81 -0.27 -1.51
CA GLY A 242 -7.69 0.53 -2.34
C GLY A 242 -7.26 0.58 -3.81
N ASN A 243 -8.05 1.26 -4.65
CA ASN A 243 -7.73 1.39 -6.08
C ASN A 243 -6.68 2.47 -6.39
N HIS A 244 -6.31 3.32 -5.42
CA HIS A 244 -5.21 4.28 -5.52
C HIS A 244 -3.87 3.75 -4.97
N ASP A 245 -3.89 2.72 -4.14
CA ASP A 245 -2.72 2.24 -3.38
C ASP A 245 -2.58 0.70 -3.36
N GLU A 246 -2.85 0.04 -4.51
CA GLU A 246 -2.81 -1.42 -4.64
C GLU A 246 -1.45 -2.02 -4.21
N SER A 247 -0.34 -1.44 -4.67
CA SER A 247 1.01 -1.89 -4.29
C SER A 247 1.42 -1.38 -2.91
N SER A 248 0.98 -0.16 -2.56
CA SER A 248 1.44 0.53 -1.38
C SER A 248 0.83 0.02 -0.09
N SER A 249 -0.45 -0.36 -0.14
CA SER A 249 -1.09 -1.09 0.95
C SER A 249 -0.38 -2.42 1.25
N VAL A 250 0.17 -3.13 0.25
CA VAL A 250 0.93 -4.38 0.45
C VAL A 250 2.21 -4.11 1.24
N TRP A 251 3.09 -3.21 0.75
CA TRP A 251 4.35 -2.99 1.44
C TRP A 251 4.16 -2.30 2.80
N LEU A 252 3.13 -1.45 2.97
CA LEU A 252 2.78 -0.88 4.28
C LEU A 252 2.45 -1.98 5.30
N ARG A 253 1.61 -2.96 4.94
CA ARG A 253 1.26 -4.07 5.84
C ARG A 253 2.46 -4.89 6.25
N GLN A 254 3.27 -5.31 5.28
CA GLN A 254 4.45 -6.13 5.53
C GLN A 254 5.47 -5.37 6.39
N MET A 255 5.66 -4.08 6.11
CA MET A 255 6.54 -3.21 6.88
C MET A 255 6.06 -3.06 8.33
N PHE A 256 4.77 -2.77 8.56
CA PHE A 256 4.24 -2.63 9.92
C PHE A 256 4.24 -3.95 10.70
N ALA A 257 3.97 -5.07 10.04
CA ALA A 257 4.07 -6.39 10.65
C ALA A 257 5.51 -6.69 11.12
N ALA A 258 6.53 -6.37 10.30
CA ALA A 258 7.92 -6.54 10.67
C ALA A 258 8.36 -5.55 11.78
N LEU A 259 7.94 -4.29 11.69
CA LEU A 259 8.33 -3.23 12.64
C LEU A 259 7.83 -3.51 14.07
N TYR A 260 6.65 -4.11 14.19
CA TYR A 260 6.00 -4.40 15.48
C TYR A 260 5.98 -5.90 15.83
N GLU A 261 6.85 -6.72 15.23
CA GLU A 261 6.90 -8.19 15.46
C GLU A 261 7.07 -8.60 16.94
N GLN A 262 7.57 -7.68 17.78
CA GLN A 262 7.81 -7.90 19.21
C GLN A 262 6.79 -7.22 20.13
N GLU A 263 5.77 -6.57 19.60
CA GLU A 263 4.67 -5.99 20.40
C GLU A 263 3.51 -6.99 20.44
N PRO A 264 3.38 -7.80 21.51
CA PRO A 264 2.36 -8.86 21.58
C PRO A 264 0.92 -8.33 21.62
N ARG A 265 0.72 -7.04 21.89
CA ARG A 265 -0.61 -6.41 21.92
C ARG A 265 -1.06 -5.89 20.56
N LEU A 266 -0.17 -5.80 19.56
CA LEU A 266 -0.50 -5.36 18.21
C LEU A 266 -0.53 -6.54 17.26
N THR A 267 -1.66 -6.73 16.58
CA THR A 267 -1.77 -7.63 15.43
C THR A 267 -1.88 -6.80 14.16
N VAL A 268 -0.99 -7.01 13.19
CA VAL A 268 -1.10 -6.41 11.85
C VAL A 268 -1.67 -7.45 10.90
N ASN A 269 -2.79 -7.15 10.23
CA ASN A 269 -3.35 -8.07 9.26
C ASN A 269 -2.56 -8.05 7.95
N ALA A 270 -1.89 -9.16 7.65
CA ALA A 270 -1.03 -9.33 6.48
C ALA A 270 -1.68 -10.19 5.37
N SER A 271 -3.02 -10.27 5.30
CA SER A 271 -3.74 -11.07 4.29
C SER A 271 -3.40 -10.66 2.86
N GLU A 272 -2.90 -11.57 2.02
CA GLU A 272 -2.64 -11.27 0.59
C GLU A 272 -3.91 -10.99 -0.23
N LEU A 273 -5.07 -11.40 0.28
CA LEU A 273 -6.37 -11.11 -0.34
C LEU A 273 -6.95 -9.81 0.24
N PRO A 274 -7.62 -8.96 -0.57
CA PRO A 274 -8.17 -7.68 -0.15
C PRO A 274 -9.46 -7.80 0.71
N PHE A 275 -9.58 -8.90 1.46
CA PHE A 275 -10.69 -9.18 2.37
C PHE A 275 -10.13 -9.46 3.75
N TYR A 276 -10.52 -8.65 4.73
CA TYR A 276 -10.00 -8.72 6.09
C TYR A 276 -11.12 -8.99 7.07
N VAL A 277 -10.81 -9.72 8.14
CA VAL A 277 -11.78 -10.05 9.18
C VAL A 277 -11.13 -9.96 10.56
N VAL A 278 -11.89 -9.49 11.54
CA VAL A 278 -11.58 -9.51 12.96
C VAL A 278 -12.81 -10.04 13.69
N GLN A 279 -12.64 -11.02 14.56
CA GLN A 279 -13.70 -11.55 15.41
C GLN A 279 -13.61 -10.93 16.81
N HIS A 280 -14.78 -10.54 17.33
CA HIS A 280 -14.95 -10.07 18.70
C HIS A 280 -16.15 -10.77 19.33
N GLY A 281 -15.89 -11.88 20.02
CA GLY A 281 -16.94 -12.79 20.52
C GLY A 281 -17.80 -13.34 19.38
N GLU A 282 -19.10 -13.04 19.43
CA GLU A 282 -20.11 -13.37 18.41
C GLU A 282 -20.25 -12.29 17.33
N VAL A 283 -19.38 -11.28 17.31
CA VAL A 283 -19.35 -10.22 16.29
C VAL A 283 -18.24 -10.49 15.27
N MET A 284 -18.59 -10.46 13.99
CA MET A 284 -17.66 -10.43 12.87
C MET A 284 -17.54 -8.99 12.35
N LEU A 285 -16.32 -8.46 12.35
CA LEU A 285 -15.97 -7.21 11.66
C LEU A 285 -15.20 -7.58 10.40
N ALA A 286 -15.79 -7.25 9.25
CA ALA A 286 -15.24 -7.53 7.93
C ALA A 286 -14.86 -6.21 7.24
N PHE A 287 -13.85 -6.24 6.38
CA PHE A 287 -13.33 -5.06 5.72
C PHE A 287 -12.99 -5.35 4.26
N HIS A 288 -13.45 -4.47 3.36
CA HIS A 288 -13.08 -4.45 1.96
C HIS A 288 -13.28 -3.02 1.44
N HIS A 289 -12.37 -2.45 0.65
CA HIS A 289 -12.46 -1.04 0.27
C HIS A 289 -13.71 -0.73 -0.59
N GLY A 290 -14.12 -1.66 -1.48
CA GLY A 290 -15.35 -1.54 -2.29
C GLY A 290 -15.08 -1.39 -3.79
N HIS A 291 -13.81 -1.33 -4.20
CA HIS A 291 -13.40 -1.17 -5.59
C HIS A 291 -13.52 -2.46 -6.43
N LYS A 292 -13.25 -3.63 -5.85
CA LYS A 292 -13.29 -4.92 -6.61
C LYS A 292 -14.65 -5.63 -6.56
N VAL A 293 -15.43 -5.45 -5.49
CA VAL A 293 -16.68 -6.18 -5.22
C VAL A 293 -17.76 -5.21 -4.77
N LYS A 294 -18.93 -5.27 -5.40
CA LYS A 294 -20.10 -4.46 -5.03
C LYS A 294 -20.60 -4.82 -3.63
N ASN A 295 -21.05 -3.81 -2.88
CA ASN A 295 -21.55 -3.94 -1.51
C ASN A 295 -22.59 -5.07 -1.34
N GLU A 296 -23.50 -5.23 -2.31
CA GLU A 296 -24.55 -6.26 -2.28
C GLU A 296 -24.06 -7.70 -2.34
N HIS A 297 -22.84 -7.94 -2.83
CA HIS A 297 -22.23 -9.27 -2.91
C HIS A 297 -21.33 -9.60 -1.73
N LEU A 298 -20.96 -8.62 -0.91
CA LEU A 298 -20.05 -8.80 0.22
C LEU A 298 -20.56 -9.83 1.25
N PRO A 299 -21.85 -9.86 1.64
CA PRO A 299 -22.34 -10.85 2.59
C PRO A 299 -22.08 -12.30 2.13
N GLY A 300 -22.42 -12.61 0.88
CA GLY A 300 -22.21 -13.94 0.31
C GLY A 300 -20.72 -14.29 0.18
N LEU A 301 -19.90 -13.30 -0.20
CA LEU A 301 -18.45 -13.47 -0.29
C LEU A 301 -17.85 -13.81 1.07
N PHE A 302 -18.13 -13.01 2.11
CA PHE A 302 -17.57 -13.24 3.45
C PHE A 302 -18.09 -14.55 4.06
N ALA A 303 -19.35 -14.92 3.82
CA ALA A 303 -19.90 -16.20 4.24
C ALA A 303 -19.16 -17.39 3.59
N ALA A 304 -18.82 -17.29 2.30
CA ALA A 304 -18.12 -18.35 1.58
C ALA A 304 -16.63 -18.41 1.96
N GLN A 305 -15.94 -17.27 1.97
CA GLN A 305 -14.50 -17.18 2.19
C GLN A 305 -14.11 -17.44 3.66
N PHE A 306 -14.95 -17.01 4.60
CA PHE A 306 -14.69 -17.09 6.05
C PHE A 306 -15.77 -17.90 6.78
N ALA A 307 -16.20 -19.00 6.18
CA ALA A 307 -17.33 -19.82 6.65
C ALA A 307 -17.25 -20.23 8.12
N TRP A 308 -16.05 -20.51 8.64
CA TRP A 308 -15.87 -20.87 10.05
C TRP A 308 -16.20 -19.70 10.99
N MET A 309 -15.61 -18.52 10.76
CA MET A 309 -15.91 -17.30 11.56
C MET A 309 -17.36 -16.88 11.38
N TRP A 310 -17.89 -17.01 10.16
CA TRP A 310 -19.31 -16.78 9.88
C TRP A 310 -20.19 -17.67 10.76
N GLY A 311 -19.90 -18.97 10.86
CA GLY A 311 -20.66 -19.92 11.68
C GLY A 311 -20.57 -19.67 13.20
N GLN A 312 -19.53 -18.98 13.66
CA GLN A 312 -19.33 -18.65 15.09
C GLN A 312 -19.93 -17.31 15.52
N THR A 313 -20.33 -16.48 14.57
CA THR A 313 -20.80 -15.12 14.83
C THR A 313 -22.27 -15.00 14.50
N THR A 314 -22.97 -14.08 15.16
CA THR A 314 -24.41 -13.82 14.94
C THR A 314 -24.67 -12.37 14.52
N LYS A 315 -23.72 -11.47 14.81
CA LYS A 315 -23.72 -10.07 14.39
C LYS A 315 -22.55 -9.85 13.43
N ARG A 316 -22.80 -9.32 12.24
CA ARG A 316 -21.76 -9.19 11.21
C ARG A 316 -21.86 -7.85 10.52
N TYR A 317 -20.73 -7.17 10.41
CA TYR A 317 -20.62 -5.84 9.83
C TYR A 317 -19.48 -5.84 8.81
N CYS A 318 -19.72 -5.38 7.60
CA CYS A 318 -18.68 -5.15 6.61
C CYS A 318 -18.49 -3.66 6.39
N HIS A 319 -17.28 -3.19 6.65
CA HIS A 319 -16.87 -1.80 6.52
C HIS A 319 -16.22 -1.58 5.15
N THR A 320 -16.70 -0.56 4.44
CA THR A 320 -16.27 -0.20 3.09
C THR A 320 -16.06 1.30 2.93
N GLY A 321 -15.55 1.71 1.77
CA GLY A 321 -15.22 3.09 1.41
C GLY A 321 -15.51 3.36 -0.06
N HIS A 322 -14.49 3.84 -0.77
CA HIS A 322 -14.41 4.02 -2.22
C HIS A 322 -15.26 5.16 -2.80
N ARG A 323 -16.50 5.36 -2.32
CA ARG A 323 -17.42 6.36 -2.89
C ARG A 323 -17.54 7.65 -2.08
N HIS A 324 -16.77 7.78 -1.00
CA HIS A 324 -16.61 8.96 -0.16
C HIS A 324 -17.88 9.46 0.57
N HIS A 325 -19.04 8.81 0.40
CA HIS A 325 -20.30 9.15 1.06
C HIS A 325 -20.82 8.01 1.93
N VAL A 326 -21.72 8.33 2.85
CA VAL A 326 -22.34 7.35 3.73
C VAL A 326 -23.38 6.52 2.98
N ASP A 327 -23.27 5.20 3.08
CA ASP A 327 -24.31 4.25 2.71
C ASP A 327 -24.31 3.14 3.77
N GLU A 328 -25.47 2.80 4.32
CA GLU A 328 -25.58 1.76 5.33
C GLU A 328 -26.81 0.90 5.04
N LYS A 329 -26.57 -0.38 4.79
CA LYS A 329 -27.62 -1.30 4.38
C LYS A 329 -27.47 -2.66 5.03
N GLU A 330 -28.54 -3.11 5.65
CA GLU A 330 -28.66 -4.48 6.15
C GLU A 330 -29.01 -5.42 4.99
N TYR A 331 -28.14 -6.39 4.75
CA TYR A 331 -28.37 -7.51 3.85
C TYR A 331 -28.59 -8.78 4.68
N ALA A 332 -29.01 -9.87 4.02
CA ALA A 332 -29.19 -11.14 4.69
C ALA A 332 -27.89 -11.59 5.39
N GLY A 333 -27.89 -11.56 6.72
CA GLY A 333 -26.81 -12.04 7.59
C GLY A 333 -25.66 -11.08 7.87
N MET A 334 -25.64 -9.88 7.28
CA MET A 334 -24.57 -8.88 7.45
C MET A 334 -25.03 -7.47 7.09
N THR A 335 -24.68 -6.49 7.91
CA THR A 335 -24.82 -5.06 7.57
C THR A 335 -23.57 -4.59 6.85
N VAL A 336 -23.73 -3.89 5.73
CA VAL A 336 -22.62 -3.26 5.00
C VAL A 336 -22.67 -1.75 5.24
N ILE A 337 -21.55 -1.18 5.67
CA ILE A 337 -21.40 0.22 6.07
C ILE A 337 -20.28 0.84 5.22
N GLN A 338 -20.66 1.74 4.32
CA GLN A 338 -19.74 2.57 3.56
C GLN A 338 -19.49 3.87 4.33
N HIS A 339 -18.22 4.13 4.63
CA HIS A 339 -17.82 5.29 5.41
C HIS A 339 -17.59 6.53 4.53
N PRO A 340 -17.85 7.73 5.07
CA PRO A 340 -17.44 8.97 4.42
C PRO A 340 -15.92 9.17 4.58
N THR A 341 -15.35 10.08 3.79
CA THR A 341 -13.94 10.49 3.91
C THR A 341 -13.75 11.77 4.71
N LEU A 342 -12.61 11.92 5.37
CA LEU A 342 -12.16 13.22 5.91
C LEU A 342 -11.46 14.09 4.87
N ALA A 343 -11.00 13.52 3.75
CA ALA A 343 -10.28 14.25 2.73
C ALA A 343 -11.16 15.37 2.14
N ALA A 344 -10.55 16.51 1.81
CA ALA A 344 -11.27 17.52 1.04
C ALA A 344 -11.49 17.02 -0.40
N ARG A 345 -12.39 17.66 -1.14
CA ARG A 345 -12.61 17.30 -2.54
C ARG A 345 -11.49 17.89 -3.39
N ASP A 346 -10.78 17.04 -4.13
CA ASP A 346 -9.85 17.48 -5.16
C ASP A 346 -10.59 18.04 -6.39
N ALA A 347 -9.81 18.49 -7.37
CA ALA A 347 -10.33 19.08 -8.59
C ALA A 347 -11.18 18.08 -9.42
N TYR A 348 -10.81 16.79 -9.40
CA TYR A 348 -11.57 15.74 -10.08
C TYR A 348 -12.95 15.54 -9.43
N ALA A 349 -12.96 15.39 -8.10
CA ALA A 349 -14.16 15.18 -7.32
C ALA A 349 -15.14 16.36 -7.44
N ALA A 350 -14.59 17.59 -7.37
CA ALA A 350 -15.35 18.82 -7.52
C ALA A 350 -16.02 18.94 -8.89
N ARG A 351 -15.28 18.68 -9.98
CA ARG A 351 -15.80 18.75 -11.36
C ARG A 351 -16.79 17.64 -11.69
N GLY A 352 -16.68 16.48 -11.04
CA GLY A 352 -17.64 15.39 -11.18
C GLY A 352 -18.96 15.61 -10.43
N GLY A 353 -19.08 16.68 -9.65
CA GLY A 353 -20.30 16.98 -8.89
C GLY A 353 -20.55 16.02 -7.73
N TRP A 354 -19.52 15.31 -7.25
CA TRP A 354 -19.64 14.46 -6.08
C TRP A 354 -19.50 15.31 -4.82
N ILE A 355 -20.60 15.42 -4.07
CA ILE A 355 -20.71 16.27 -2.88
C ILE A 355 -21.22 15.41 -1.73
N SER A 356 -20.45 15.36 -0.64
CA SER A 356 -20.80 14.65 0.58
C SER A 356 -20.16 15.32 1.79
N GLU A 357 -20.75 15.11 2.96
CA GLU A 357 -20.21 15.56 4.23
C GLU A 357 -18.93 14.80 4.57
N ARG A 358 -17.94 15.51 5.12
CA ARG A 358 -16.64 14.95 5.49
C ARG A 358 -16.70 14.45 6.92
N ALA A 359 -16.33 13.19 7.15
CA ALA A 359 -16.32 12.63 8.50
C ALA A 359 -15.39 11.41 8.63
N ALA A 360 -15.02 11.09 9.87
CA ALA A 360 -14.53 9.79 10.28
C ALA A 360 -15.32 9.30 11.50
N GLN A 361 -15.24 8.00 11.76
CA GLN A 361 -16.06 7.36 12.79
C GLN A 361 -15.26 6.40 13.66
N SER A 362 -15.63 6.35 14.93
CA SER A 362 -15.34 5.24 15.83
C SER A 362 -16.64 4.53 16.14
N ILE A 363 -16.67 3.21 15.98
CA ILE A 363 -17.85 2.38 16.28
C ILE A 363 -17.48 1.40 17.38
N THR A 364 -18.24 1.37 18.46
CA THR A 364 -18.01 0.43 19.56
C THR A 364 -18.94 -0.77 19.41
N TYR A 365 -18.34 -1.96 19.46
CA TYR A 365 -19.00 -3.24 19.40
C TYR A 365 -18.91 -3.96 20.74
N HIS A 366 -20.04 -4.44 21.24
CA HIS A 366 -20.09 -5.40 22.33
C HIS A 366 -20.02 -6.82 21.76
N GLU A 367 -19.25 -7.71 22.39
CA GLU A 367 -18.96 -9.08 21.93
C GLU A 367 -20.20 -9.93 21.62
N LYS A 368 -21.36 -9.61 22.21
CA LYS A 368 -22.64 -10.31 22.02
C LYS A 368 -23.74 -9.46 21.41
N TYR A 369 -23.70 -8.14 21.60
CA TYR A 369 -24.81 -7.27 21.25
C TYR A 369 -24.60 -6.53 19.93
N GLY A 370 -23.40 -6.65 19.33
CA GLY A 370 -23.06 -5.94 18.10
C GLY A 370 -22.75 -4.47 18.39
N GLN A 371 -23.09 -3.58 17.48
CA GLN A 371 -22.86 -2.14 17.63
C GLN A 371 -23.66 -1.57 18.82
N VAL A 372 -22.97 -0.90 19.75
CA VAL A 372 -23.57 -0.28 20.95
C VAL A 372 -23.31 1.22 21.07
N ALA A 373 -22.32 1.76 20.35
CA ALA A 373 -22.08 3.20 20.24
C ALA A 373 -21.44 3.56 18.89
N ARG A 374 -21.59 4.82 18.47
CA ARG A 374 -20.93 5.41 17.31
C ARG A 374 -20.57 6.85 17.62
N ASN A 375 -19.29 7.18 17.53
CA ASN A 375 -18.74 8.51 17.65
C ASN A 375 -18.34 9.01 16.26
N ILE A 376 -18.62 10.27 15.96
CA ILE A 376 -18.35 10.88 14.66
C ILE A 376 -17.50 12.12 14.90
N VAL A 377 -16.53 12.34 14.03
CA VAL A 377 -15.78 13.59 13.96
C VAL A 377 -15.86 14.16 12.56
N THR A 378 -16.11 15.46 12.46
CA THR A 378 -16.03 16.22 11.20
C THR A 378 -14.87 17.22 11.27
N PRO A 379 -14.31 17.67 10.13
CA PRO A 379 -13.23 18.66 10.11
C PRO A 379 -13.54 19.95 10.88
N GLU A 380 -14.81 20.38 10.88
CA GLU A 380 -15.29 21.61 11.53
C GLU A 380 -15.19 21.54 13.05
N MET A 381 -15.31 20.34 13.63
CA MET A 381 -15.17 20.12 15.08
C MET A 381 -13.73 20.32 15.58
N LEU A 382 -12.74 20.19 14.68
CA LEU A 382 -11.31 20.21 15.01
C LEU A 382 -10.64 21.53 14.61
N SER A 383 -11.34 22.36 13.85
CA SER A 383 -10.88 23.69 13.51
C SER A 383 -11.06 24.62 14.73
N PRO A 384 -10.11 25.52 15.03
CA PRO A 384 -10.36 26.55 16.03
C PRO A 384 -11.63 27.31 15.61
N ILE A 385 -12.59 27.41 16.52
CA ILE A 385 -13.84 28.17 16.33
C ILE A 385 -13.42 29.56 15.86
N ARG A 386 -13.84 29.93 14.64
CA ARG A 386 -13.53 31.24 14.04
C ARG A 386 -14.20 32.38 14.78
#